data_AF-A0A0F7VRC6-F1
#
_entry.id   AF-A0A0F7VRC6-F1
#
_cell.length_a   1.000
_cell.length_b   1.000
_cell.length_c   1.000
_cell.angle_alpha   90.00
_cell.angle_beta   90.00
_cell.angle_gamma   90.00
#
_symmetry.space_group_name_H-M   'P 1'
#
loop_
_entity.id
_entity.type
_entity.pdbx_description
1 polymer ?
#
loop_
_entity_poly.entity_id
_entity_poly.type
_entity_poly.pdbx_seq_one_letter_code
_entity_poly.pdbx_strand_id
1 'polypeptide(L)'
;MWDRVHPRLTHRASWLDHEGELPLIEGTLIRLEVEHLSKDREAPAVWLWSSKTGATDTDVDRAWQAFLRRFDLEHTFRLFKQTLGWTKPRLREPEAADRWTWLIIAAYTQLRLARPLTQDLRHPWEKPTAPGRLTPARVRRTFRNLRQHMPCPARAPKPHRPGSGRPPGTRNRRRAPRYDVGKTVRREETLIALARLKG
;
A
#
# COMPACT_ATOMS: atom_id res chain seq x y z
N MET A 1 -6.17 -14.35 -25.96
CA MET A 1 -4.91 -14.22 -25.21
C MET A 1 -3.77 -14.22 -26.21
N TRP A 2 -2.77 -13.37 -26.03
CA TRP A 2 -1.59 -13.32 -26.89
C TRP A 2 -0.36 -13.61 -26.05
N ASP A 3 0.37 -14.64 -26.42
CA ASP A 3 1.58 -15.07 -25.70
C ASP A 3 2.85 -14.55 -26.37
N ARG A 4 3.96 -14.50 -25.61
CA ARG A 4 5.28 -14.00 -26.04
C ARG A 4 5.23 -12.61 -26.67
N VAL A 5 4.37 -11.76 -26.15
CA VAL A 5 4.34 -10.34 -26.49
C VAL A 5 5.21 -9.57 -25.51
N HIS A 6 5.77 -8.44 -25.92
CA HIS A 6 6.63 -7.63 -25.06
C HIS A 6 6.23 -6.15 -25.13
N PRO A 7 6.21 -5.42 -23.99
CA PRO A 7 6.05 -3.98 -24.03
C PRO A 7 7.29 -3.36 -24.66
N ARG A 8 7.11 -2.30 -25.45
CA ARG A 8 8.25 -1.49 -25.90
C ARG A 8 8.77 -0.70 -24.72
N LEU A 9 9.89 -1.13 -24.14
CA LEU A 9 10.55 -0.41 -23.07
C LEU A 9 11.19 0.87 -23.61
N THR A 10 11.29 1.87 -22.73
CA THR A 10 12.00 3.13 -22.96
C THR A 10 12.81 3.45 -21.71
N HIS A 11 13.93 4.18 -21.85
CA HIS A 11 14.77 4.59 -20.72
C HIS A 11 14.04 5.60 -19.84
N ARG A 12 13.16 5.10 -18.98
CA ARG A 12 12.28 5.86 -18.08
C ARG A 12 12.11 5.09 -16.76
N ALA A 13 11.76 5.82 -15.70
CA ALA A 13 11.57 5.26 -14.36
C ALA A 13 12.75 4.37 -13.93
N SER A 14 12.52 3.08 -13.67
CA SER A 14 13.57 2.14 -13.26
C SER A 14 14.63 1.86 -14.34
N TRP A 15 14.41 2.28 -15.59
CA TRP A 15 15.34 2.09 -16.72
C TRP A 15 16.12 3.38 -17.06
N LEU A 16 16.04 4.41 -16.22
CA LEU A 16 16.68 5.72 -16.47
C LEU A 16 18.19 5.60 -16.65
N ASP A 17 18.83 4.87 -15.74
CA ASP A 17 20.29 4.74 -15.68
C ASP A 17 20.75 3.38 -16.23
N HIS A 18 19.89 2.68 -16.98
CA HIS A 18 20.24 1.41 -17.62
C HIS A 18 21.15 1.68 -18.82
N GLU A 19 22.36 1.15 -18.78
CA GLU A 19 23.33 1.25 -19.86
C GLU A 19 23.09 0.18 -20.94
N GLY A 20 23.25 0.55 -22.20
CA GLY A 20 23.12 -0.36 -23.34
C GLY A 20 21.67 -0.63 -23.75
N GLU A 21 21.46 -1.72 -24.50
CA GLU A 21 20.13 -2.10 -25.00
C GLU A 21 19.21 -2.53 -23.85
N LEU A 22 17.95 -2.11 -23.93
CA LEU A 22 16.94 -2.49 -22.95
C LEU A 22 16.54 -3.96 -23.15
N PRO A 23 16.35 -4.72 -22.06
CA PRO A 23 15.97 -6.12 -22.17
C PRO A 23 14.57 -6.27 -22.77
N LEU A 24 14.39 -7.32 -23.56
CA LEU A 24 13.06 -7.74 -23.99
C LEU A 24 12.42 -8.56 -22.88
N ILE A 25 11.31 -8.06 -22.33
CA ILE A 25 10.54 -8.76 -21.32
C ILE A 25 9.32 -9.37 -21.99
N GLU A 26 9.44 -10.64 -22.38
CA GLU A 26 8.31 -11.40 -22.89
C GLU A 26 7.25 -11.59 -21.81
N GLY A 27 5.99 -11.68 -22.23
CA GLY A 27 4.87 -11.93 -21.38
C GLY A 27 3.62 -12.27 -22.16
N THR A 28 2.51 -12.38 -21.45
CA THR A 28 1.20 -12.64 -22.02
C THR A 28 0.30 -11.41 -21.87
N LEU A 29 -0.38 -11.04 -22.96
CA LEU A 29 -1.45 -10.06 -22.97
C LEU A 29 -2.82 -10.76 -22.91
N ILE A 30 -3.58 -10.43 -21.89
CA ILE A 30 -4.89 -11.02 -21.58
C ILE A 30 -5.96 -9.95 -21.80
N ARG A 31 -6.90 -10.22 -22.71
CA ARG A 31 -8.09 -9.40 -22.90
C ARG A 31 -9.22 -9.97 -22.08
N LEU A 32 -9.81 -9.15 -21.23
CA LEU A 32 -10.99 -9.46 -20.45
C LEU A 32 -12.17 -8.70 -21.07
N GLU A 33 -13.14 -9.45 -21.56
CA GLU A 33 -14.40 -8.91 -22.06
C GLU A 33 -15.46 -9.06 -20.97
N VAL A 34 -16.24 -7.99 -20.76
CA VAL A 34 -17.27 -7.97 -19.75
C VAL A 34 -18.58 -8.41 -20.41
N GLU A 35 -19.04 -9.60 -20.07
CA GLU A 35 -20.29 -10.15 -20.62
C GLU A 35 -21.52 -9.38 -20.11
N HIS A 36 -21.52 -8.95 -18.85
CA HIS A 36 -22.64 -8.25 -18.25
C HIS A 36 -22.23 -7.25 -17.16
N LEU A 37 -22.86 -6.08 -17.17
CA LEU A 37 -22.84 -5.14 -16.05
C LEU A 37 -24.25 -4.75 -15.65
N SER A 38 -24.46 -4.57 -14.35
CA SER A 38 -25.71 -4.05 -13.82
C SER A 38 -26.10 -2.73 -14.49
N LYS A 39 -27.40 -2.56 -14.78
CA LYS A 39 -27.99 -1.36 -15.40
C LYS A 39 -27.60 -1.17 -16.87
N ASP A 40 -27.44 -2.26 -17.63
CA ASP A 40 -27.18 -2.28 -19.07
C ASP A 40 -26.03 -1.35 -19.50
N ARG A 41 -24.99 -1.29 -18.67
CA ARG A 41 -23.81 -0.47 -18.94
C ARG A 41 -22.86 -1.25 -19.82
N GLU A 42 -22.44 -0.66 -20.92
CA GLU A 42 -21.29 -1.16 -21.67
C GLU A 42 -20.00 -0.80 -20.94
N ALA A 43 -19.03 -1.73 -20.91
CA ALA A 43 -17.67 -1.44 -20.49
C ALA A 43 -16.67 -1.85 -21.57
N PRO A 44 -15.66 -1.00 -21.84
CA PRO A 44 -14.59 -1.39 -22.72
C PRO A 44 -13.85 -2.60 -22.16
N ALA A 45 -13.30 -3.41 -23.06
CA ALA A 45 -12.46 -4.54 -22.67
C ALA A 45 -11.29 -4.07 -21.80
N VAL A 46 -11.00 -4.83 -20.75
CA VAL A 46 -9.85 -4.60 -19.88
C VAL A 46 -8.67 -5.42 -20.39
N TRP A 47 -7.51 -4.80 -20.49
CA TRP A 47 -6.28 -5.46 -20.89
C TRP A 47 -5.38 -5.65 -19.67
N LEU A 48 -4.99 -6.90 -19.41
CA LEU A 48 -4.03 -7.26 -18.38
C LEU A 48 -2.74 -7.74 -19.03
N TRP A 49 -1.61 -7.42 -18.41
CA TRP A 49 -0.29 -7.91 -18.80
C TRP A 49 0.28 -8.78 -17.67
N SER A 50 0.88 -9.91 -18.05
CA SER A 50 1.59 -10.82 -17.16
C SER A 50 3.00 -11.07 -17.70
N SER A 51 4.02 -11.05 -16.84
CA SER A 51 5.39 -11.42 -17.22
C SER A 51 5.58 -12.93 -17.40
N LYS A 52 4.57 -13.75 -17.10
CA LYS A 52 4.59 -15.18 -17.38
C LYS A 52 4.26 -15.40 -18.86
N THR A 53 5.09 -16.17 -19.56
CA THR A 53 4.79 -16.72 -20.88
C THR A 53 4.16 -18.12 -20.74
N GLY A 54 3.49 -18.60 -21.79
CA GLY A 54 2.78 -19.88 -21.75
C GLY A 54 1.69 -19.92 -20.70
N ALA A 55 0.98 -18.80 -20.48
CA ALA A 55 -0.10 -18.74 -19.50
C ALA A 55 -1.20 -19.74 -19.85
N THR A 56 -1.64 -20.49 -18.85
CA THR A 56 -2.77 -21.43 -18.95
C THR A 56 -4.08 -20.72 -18.63
N ASP A 57 -5.22 -21.37 -18.89
CA ASP A 57 -6.54 -20.85 -18.50
C ASP A 57 -6.63 -20.58 -16.98
N THR A 58 -5.99 -21.42 -16.16
CA THR A 58 -5.90 -21.20 -14.72
C THR A 58 -5.11 -19.93 -14.36
N ASP A 59 -4.11 -19.56 -15.14
CA ASP A 59 -3.36 -18.32 -14.94
C ASP A 59 -4.20 -17.10 -15.32
N VAL A 60 -4.98 -17.20 -16.41
CA VAL A 60 -5.96 -16.17 -16.80
C VAL A 60 -6.98 -15.98 -15.69
N ASP A 61 -7.47 -17.07 -15.11
CA ASP A 61 -8.44 -17.04 -14.01
C ASP A 61 -7.91 -16.29 -12.78
N ARG A 62 -6.68 -16.61 -12.39
CA ARG A 62 -6.01 -15.93 -11.29
C ARG A 62 -5.79 -14.44 -11.59
N ALA A 63 -5.41 -14.10 -12.82
CA ALA A 63 -5.14 -12.72 -13.21
C ALA A 63 -6.39 -11.83 -13.12
N TRP A 64 -7.54 -12.27 -13.63
CA TRP A 64 -8.77 -11.48 -13.56
C TRP A 64 -9.31 -11.40 -12.13
N GLN A 65 -9.22 -12.49 -11.35
CA GLN A 65 -9.61 -12.46 -9.94
C GLN A 65 -8.75 -11.48 -9.14
N ALA A 66 -7.43 -11.49 -9.37
CA ALA A 66 -6.51 -10.52 -8.76
C ALA A 66 -6.84 -9.08 -9.17
N PHE A 67 -7.17 -8.86 -10.44
CA PHE A 67 -7.60 -7.55 -10.95
C PHE A 67 -8.85 -7.04 -10.22
N LEU A 68 -9.86 -7.88 -9.99
CA LEU A 68 -11.05 -7.46 -9.24
C LEU A 68 -10.75 -7.12 -7.78
N ARG A 69 -9.76 -7.78 -7.18
CA ARG A 69 -9.30 -7.50 -5.80
C ARG A 69 -8.43 -6.26 -5.69
N ARG A 70 -7.99 -5.64 -6.80
CA ARG A 70 -7.13 -4.45 -6.76
C ARG A 70 -7.73 -3.30 -5.95
N PHE A 71 -9.07 -3.18 -5.94
CA PHE A 71 -9.77 -2.13 -5.21
C PHE A 71 -9.74 -2.35 -3.68
N ASP A 72 -9.43 -3.57 -3.22
CA ASP A 72 -9.24 -3.85 -1.80
C ASP A 72 -7.99 -3.13 -1.24
N LEU A 73 -6.98 -2.84 -2.09
CA LEU A 73 -5.81 -2.05 -1.69
C LEU A 73 -6.18 -0.61 -1.35
N GLU A 74 -7.05 0.02 -2.12
CA GLU A 74 -7.52 1.39 -1.85
C GLU A 74 -8.22 1.49 -0.50
N HIS A 75 -9.09 0.51 -0.20
CA HIS A 75 -9.72 0.41 1.11
C HIS A 75 -8.71 0.18 2.24
N THR A 76 -7.67 -0.62 1.99
CA THR A 76 -6.59 -0.87 2.95
C THR A 76 -5.80 0.41 3.22
N PHE A 77 -5.41 1.17 2.19
CA PHE A 77 -4.74 2.45 2.34
C PHE A 77 -5.63 3.47 3.07
N ARG A 78 -6.92 3.51 2.76
CA ARG A 78 -7.89 4.35 3.46
C ARG A 78 -7.96 4.02 4.95
N LEU A 79 -8.07 2.72 5.29
CA LEU A 79 -8.03 2.24 6.66
C LEU A 79 -6.73 2.68 7.36
N PHE A 80 -5.58 2.46 6.72
CA PHE A 80 -4.26 2.78 7.29
C PHE A 80 -4.15 4.27 7.62
N LYS A 81 -4.51 5.14 6.66
CA LYS A 81 -4.43 6.60 6.83
C LYS A 81 -5.44 7.12 7.85
N GLN A 82 -6.71 6.77 7.68
CA GLN A 82 -7.81 7.40 8.44
C GLN A 82 -7.99 6.77 9.83
N THR A 83 -7.84 5.44 9.92
CA THR A 83 -8.19 4.68 11.13
C THR A 83 -6.97 4.36 11.97
N LEU A 84 -5.92 3.78 11.35
CA LEU A 84 -4.71 3.37 12.07
C LEU A 84 -3.70 4.50 12.25
N GLY A 85 -3.86 5.60 11.52
CA GLY A 85 -3.06 6.81 11.71
C GLY A 85 -1.70 6.75 11.03
N TRP A 86 -1.59 6.05 9.89
CA TRP A 86 -0.35 5.92 9.14
C TRP A 86 0.32 7.28 8.86
N THR A 87 -0.46 8.32 8.58
CA THR A 87 0.04 9.68 8.29
C THR A 87 -0.09 10.65 9.47
N LYS A 88 -0.46 10.18 10.67
CA LYS A 88 -0.65 11.05 11.86
C LYS A 88 0.65 11.53 12.50
N PRO A 89 1.68 10.69 12.72
CA PRO A 89 2.86 11.15 13.44
C PRO A 89 3.72 12.08 12.57
N ARG A 90 4.29 13.12 13.18
CA ARG A 90 5.22 14.06 12.53
C ARG A 90 6.65 13.57 12.73
N LEU A 91 6.98 12.46 12.07
CA LEU A 91 8.30 11.82 12.12
C LEU A 91 9.31 12.64 11.33
N ARG A 92 10.53 12.74 11.84
CA ARG A 92 11.60 13.56 11.24
C ARG A 92 12.60 12.74 10.42
N GLU A 93 12.86 11.52 10.82
CA GLU A 93 13.82 10.60 10.19
C GLU A 93 13.09 9.61 9.28
N PRO A 94 13.57 9.36 8.05
CA PRO A 94 12.98 8.38 7.13
C PRO A 94 12.87 6.98 7.75
N GLU A 95 13.90 6.53 8.46
CA GLU A 95 13.94 5.22 9.11
C GLU A 95 12.89 5.12 10.23
N ALA A 96 12.50 6.25 10.84
CA ALA A 96 11.39 6.29 11.78
C ALA A 96 10.04 6.14 11.07
N ALA A 97 9.89 6.73 9.88
CA ALA A 97 8.69 6.58 9.06
C ALA A 97 8.52 5.13 8.53
N ASP A 98 9.62 4.47 8.18
CA ASP A 98 9.61 3.06 7.78
C ASP A 98 9.20 2.16 8.94
N ARG A 99 9.82 2.35 10.12
CA ARG A 99 9.43 1.63 11.35
C ARG A 99 7.96 1.87 11.70
N TRP A 100 7.47 3.10 11.54
CA TRP A 100 6.06 3.40 11.75
C TRP A 100 5.15 2.66 10.78
N THR A 101 5.55 2.56 9.51
CA THR A 101 4.81 1.77 8.52
C THR A 101 4.75 0.29 8.91
N TRP A 102 5.85 -0.28 9.40
CA TRP A 102 5.86 -1.65 9.93
C TRP A 102 4.94 -1.83 11.15
N LEU A 103 4.87 -0.85 12.05
CA LEU A 103 3.92 -0.88 13.17
C LEU A 103 2.47 -0.86 12.71
N ILE A 104 2.14 -0.07 11.68
CA ILE A 104 0.80 -0.04 11.07
C ILE A 104 0.46 -1.40 10.43
N ILE A 105 1.40 -2.01 9.70
CA ILE A 105 1.22 -3.34 9.11
C ILE A 105 1.01 -4.38 10.20
N ALA A 106 1.83 -4.39 11.26
CA ALA A 106 1.69 -5.31 12.38
C ALA A 106 0.33 -5.14 13.08
N ALA A 107 -0.12 -3.91 13.33
CA ALA A 107 -1.43 -3.64 13.90
C ALA A 107 -2.56 -4.13 12.97
N TYR A 108 -2.46 -3.92 11.66
CA TYR A 108 -3.41 -4.45 10.69
C TYR A 108 -3.48 -5.97 10.72
N THR A 109 -2.33 -6.65 10.77
CA THR A 109 -2.25 -8.11 10.90
C THR A 109 -2.89 -8.60 12.20
N GLN A 110 -2.64 -7.93 13.33
CA GLN A 110 -3.31 -8.26 14.60
C GLN A 110 -4.82 -8.14 14.51
N LEU A 111 -5.35 -7.08 13.87
CA LEU A 111 -6.79 -6.92 13.66
C LEU A 111 -7.37 -8.01 12.74
N ARG A 112 -6.62 -8.47 11.73
CA ARG A 112 -7.04 -9.57 10.87
C ARG A 112 -7.11 -10.90 11.65
N LEU A 113 -6.09 -11.18 12.46
CA LEU A 113 -6.00 -12.40 13.27
C LEU A 113 -7.02 -12.42 14.43
N ALA A 114 -7.36 -11.26 15.00
CA ALA A 114 -8.35 -11.15 16.07
C ALA A 114 -9.80 -11.29 15.57
N ARG A 115 -10.04 -11.22 14.24
CA ARG A 115 -11.38 -11.27 13.66
C ARG A 115 -12.26 -12.43 14.17
N PRO A 116 -11.84 -13.71 14.15
CA PRO A 116 -12.66 -14.81 14.65
C PRO A 116 -12.91 -14.75 16.16
N LEU A 117 -12.09 -14.02 16.90
CA LEU A 117 -12.22 -13.88 18.36
C LEU A 117 -13.12 -12.70 18.76
N THR A 118 -13.57 -11.90 17.78
CA THR A 118 -14.22 -10.62 18.04
C THR A 118 -15.74 -10.70 17.89
N GLN A 119 -16.47 -10.26 18.91
CA GLN A 119 -17.90 -9.94 18.80
C GLN A 119 -18.10 -8.54 18.17
N ASP A 120 -19.13 -8.40 17.33
CA ASP A 120 -19.42 -7.15 16.62
C ASP A 120 -19.98 -6.07 17.55
N LEU A 121 -19.11 -5.16 18.03
CA LEU A 121 -19.53 -3.94 18.71
C LEU A 121 -19.96 -2.89 17.68
N ARG A 122 -21.19 -3.07 17.19
CA ARG A 122 -21.83 -2.19 16.21
C ARG A 122 -22.51 -0.99 16.85
N HIS A 123 -22.57 0.12 16.13
CA HIS A 123 -23.47 1.22 16.45
C HIS A 123 -24.93 0.82 16.17
N PRO A 124 -25.93 1.49 16.79
CA PRO A 124 -27.34 1.11 16.63
C PRO A 124 -27.83 1.07 15.18
N TRP A 125 -27.38 2.03 14.35
CA TRP A 125 -27.76 2.14 12.92
C TRP A 125 -26.94 1.23 12.00
N GLU A 126 -25.94 0.53 12.52
CA GLU A 126 -25.07 -0.31 11.71
C GLU A 126 -25.68 -1.70 11.52
N LYS A 127 -25.74 -2.15 10.27
CA LYS A 127 -26.19 -3.51 9.91
C LYS A 127 -25.30 -4.56 10.59
N PRO A 128 -25.88 -5.65 11.14
CA PRO A 128 -25.12 -6.78 11.65
C PRO A 128 -24.24 -7.39 10.56
N THR A 129 -23.03 -7.81 10.95
CA THR A 129 -22.14 -8.55 10.06
C THR A 129 -21.96 -9.97 10.61
N ALA A 130 -22.01 -10.97 9.73
CA ALA A 130 -21.80 -12.36 10.14
C ALA A 130 -20.44 -12.54 10.84
N PRO A 131 -20.34 -13.45 11.84
CA PRO A 131 -19.06 -13.82 12.44
C PRO A 131 -18.03 -14.18 11.37
N GLY A 132 -16.76 -13.79 11.57
CA GLY A 132 -15.70 -14.01 10.59
C GLY A 132 -15.73 -13.09 9.35
N ARG A 133 -16.76 -12.24 9.19
CA ARG A 133 -16.84 -11.22 8.13
C ARG A 133 -16.62 -9.78 8.61
N LEU A 134 -16.28 -9.60 9.89
CA LEU A 134 -16.02 -8.27 10.44
C LEU A 134 -14.87 -7.56 9.72
N THR A 135 -15.09 -6.29 9.38
CA THR A 135 -14.04 -5.45 8.80
C THR A 135 -12.98 -5.15 9.86
N PRO A 136 -11.72 -4.89 9.48
CA PRO A 136 -10.67 -4.53 10.42
C PRO A 136 -11.03 -3.31 11.30
N ALA A 137 -11.80 -2.36 10.76
CA ALA A 137 -12.29 -1.22 11.51
C ALA A 137 -13.30 -1.61 12.61
N ARG A 138 -14.19 -2.58 12.34
CA ARG A 138 -15.10 -3.15 13.34
C ARG A 138 -14.34 -3.92 14.41
N VAL A 139 -13.40 -4.76 14.00
CA VAL A 139 -12.54 -5.51 14.94
C VAL A 139 -11.80 -4.56 15.88
N ARG A 140 -11.26 -3.46 15.36
CA ARG A 140 -10.55 -2.45 16.15
C ARG A 140 -11.39 -1.87 17.28
N ARG A 141 -12.70 -1.68 17.09
CA ARG A 141 -13.58 -1.14 18.15
C ARG A 141 -13.64 -2.05 19.36
N THR A 142 -13.70 -3.36 19.14
CA THR A 142 -13.73 -4.38 20.22
C THR A 142 -12.35 -4.79 20.70
N PHE A 143 -11.29 -4.51 19.93
CA PHE A 143 -9.94 -5.00 20.21
C PHE A 143 -9.43 -4.63 21.62
N ARG A 144 -9.88 -3.50 22.18
CA ARG A 144 -9.57 -3.12 23.57
C ARG A 144 -10.03 -4.18 24.58
N ASN A 145 -11.21 -4.75 24.39
CA ASN A 145 -11.77 -5.78 25.27
C ASN A 145 -10.99 -7.09 25.13
N LEU A 146 -10.68 -7.49 23.89
CA LEU A 146 -9.84 -8.66 23.64
C LEU A 146 -8.45 -8.53 24.26
N ARG A 147 -7.85 -7.33 24.19
CA ARG A 147 -6.52 -7.06 24.73
C ARG A 147 -6.44 -7.20 26.26
N GLN A 148 -7.54 -7.16 27.00
CA GLN A 148 -7.54 -7.41 28.44
C GLN A 148 -7.35 -8.90 28.78
N HIS A 149 -7.71 -9.79 27.86
CA HIS A 149 -7.61 -11.25 28.04
C HIS A 149 -6.36 -11.87 27.39
N MET A 150 -5.56 -11.07 26.70
CA MET A 150 -4.32 -11.51 26.09
C MET A 150 -3.12 -11.29 27.02
N PRO A 151 -2.14 -12.21 27.05
CA PRO A 151 -0.90 -11.97 27.77
C PRO A 151 -0.20 -10.73 27.21
N CYS A 152 0.38 -9.91 28.09
CA CYS A 152 1.18 -8.76 27.71
C CYS A 152 2.66 -9.16 27.67
N PRO A 153 3.27 -9.37 26.49
CA PRO A 153 4.67 -9.75 26.40
C PRO A 153 5.62 -8.61 26.76
N ALA A 154 5.12 -7.36 26.82
CA ALA A 154 5.91 -6.21 27.18
C ALA A 154 6.09 -6.10 28.70
N ARG A 155 7.33 -5.90 29.14
CA ARG A 155 7.64 -5.53 30.52
C ARG A 155 7.08 -4.13 30.84
N ALA A 156 6.89 -3.86 32.13
CA ALA A 156 6.59 -2.52 32.59
C ALA A 156 7.62 -1.50 32.07
N PRO A 157 7.18 -0.31 31.63
CA PRO A 157 8.11 0.72 31.19
C PRO A 157 9.05 1.11 32.33
N LYS A 158 10.30 1.44 31.98
CA LYS A 158 11.27 1.93 32.97
C LYS A 158 10.76 3.26 33.54
N PRO A 159 10.80 3.46 34.88
CA PRO A 159 10.51 4.77 35.47
C PRO A 159 11.42 5.83 34.85
N HIS A 160 10.85 6.96 34.43
CA HIS A 160 11.61 8.09 33.94
C HIS A 160 10.98 9.39 34.45
N ARG A 161 11.79 10.42 34.67
CA ARG A 161 11.31 11.77 34.94
C ARG A 161 11.44 12.59 33.64
N PRO A 162 10.50 13.50 33.34
CA PRO A 162 10.71 14.46 32.28
C PRO A 162 12.05 15.16 32.47
N GLY A 163 12.85 15.31 31.41
CA GLY A 163 14.06 16.13 31.48
C GLY A 163 13.70 17.58 31.82
N SER A 164 14.68 18.38 32.25
CA SER A 164 14.51 19.78 32.70
C SER A 164 13.95 20.76 31.66
N GLY A 165 13.52 20.27 30.50
CA GLY A 165 13.08 21.08 29.38
C GLY A 165 14.20 21.97 28.84
N ARG A 166 13.80 22.92 27.99
CA ARG A 166 14.69 23.96 27.50
C ARG A 166 14.65 25.15 28.47
N PRO A 167 15.80 25.73 28.87
CA PRO A 167 15.81 26.94 29.69
C PRO A 167 15.06 28.11 29.04
N PRO A 168 14.28 28.90 29.81
CA PRO A 168 13.62 30.10 29.31
C PRO A 168 14.60 31.05 28.58
N GLY A 169 14.15 31.72 27.53
CA GLY A 169 14.95 32.66 26.74
C GLY A 169 15.92 32.04 25.73
N THR A 170 16.15 30.71 25.77
CA THR A 170 17.05 30.05 24.81
C THR A 170 16.34 29.69 23.50
N ARG A 171 16.94 30.09 22.37
CA ARG A 171 16.43 29.76 21.01
C ARG A 171 17.00 28.43 20.51
N ASN A 172 16.27 27.76 19.61
CA ASN A 172 16.80 26.56 18.96
C ASN A 172 17.94 26.94 18.01
N ARG A 173 19.16 26.44 18.26
CA ARG A 173 20.34 26.73 17.43
C ARG A 173 20.54 25.75 16.28
N ARG A 174 19.86 24.59 16.29
CA ARG A 174 20.01 23.54 15.26
C ARG A 174 18.72 23.40 14.46
N ARG A 175 18.81 23.62 13.15
CA ARG A 175 17.72 23.29 12.22
C ARG A 175 17.68 21.77 12.05
N ALA A 176 16.47 21.21 11.96
CA ALA A 176 16.32 19.79 11.67
C ALA A 176 16.78 19.50 10.23
N PRO A 177 17.47 18.37 9.99
CA PRO A 177 17.73 17.88 8.63
C PRO A 177 16.43 17.79 7.83
N ARG A 178 16.49 18.18 6.56
CA ARG A 178 15.39 17.99 5.61
C ARG A 178 15.81 16.91 4.63
N TYR A 179 14.98 15.89 4.51
CA TYR A 179 15.18 14.78 3.57
C TYR A 179 14.41 15.06 2.29
N ASP A 180 14.98 14.67 1.15
CA ASP A 180 14.27 14.70 -0.13
C ASP A 180 13.10 13.69 -0.09
N VAL A 181 11.94 14.11 -0.58
CA VAL A 181 10.71 13.32 -0.60
C VAL A 181 10.54 12.52 -1.90
N GLY A 182 11.50 12.62 -2.84
CA GLY A 182 11.57 11.80 -4.05
C GLY A 182 10.40 11.99 -5.03
N LYS A 183 9.47 12.89 -4.71
CA LYS A 183 8.37 13.30 -5.57
C LYS A 183 8.70 14.70 -6.04
N THR A 184 8.64 14.90 -7.35
CA THR A 184 8.90 16.16 -8.05
C THR A 184 10.37 16.47 -8.32
N VAL A 185 11.05 15.62 -9.09
CA VAL A 185 12.00 16.16 -10.06
C VAL A 185 11.40 15.91 -11.44
N ARG A 186 10.78 16.94 -12.02
CA ARG A 186 10.61 17.00 -13.49
C ARG A 186 12.03 17.11 -14.03
N ARG A 187 12.69 15.99 -14.30
CA ARG A 187 13.95 16.00 -15.05
C ARG A 187 13.56 16.34 -16.49
N GLU A 188 13.82 17.58 -16.92
CA GLU A 188 13.66 18.01 -18.31
C GLU A 188 14.51 17.17 -19.28
N GLU A 189 15.56 16.54 -18.75
CA GLU A 189 16.62 15.91 -19.54
C GLU A 189 16.25 14.56 -20.15
N THR A 190 15.21 13.85 -19.68
CA THR A 190 15.00 12.45 -20.10
C THR A 190 14.41 12.29 -21.51
N LEU A 191 13.73 13.31 -22.05
CA LEU A 191 13.16 13.21 -23.41
C LEU A 191 13.94 14.02 -24.46
N ILE A 192 14.54 15.14 -24.07
CA ILE A 192 15.24 16.03 -25.02
C ILE A 192 16.70 15.57 -25.24
N ALA A 193 17.39 15.04 -24.22
CA ALA A 193 18.77 14.60 -24.37
C ALA A 193 18.90 13.34 -25.26
N LEU A 194 17.96 12.38 -25.13
CA LEU A 194 17.93 11.19 -25.99
C LEU A 194 17.58 11.49 -27.45
N ALA A 195 16.86 12.58 -27.73
CA ALA A 195 16.59 13.02 -29.10
C ALA A 195 17.80 13.68 -29.77
N ARG A 196 18.66 14.36 -28.99
CA ARG A 196 19.87 15.04 -29.50
C ARG A 196 21.06 14.12 -29.76
N LEU A 197 21.09 12.92 -29.16
CA LEU A 197 22.14 11.91 -29.40
C LEU A 197 21.88 11.01 -30.63
N LYS A 198 20.74 11.19 -31.30
CA LYS A 198 20.33 10.43 -32.50
C LYS A 198 20.30 11.29 -33.78
N GLY A 199 20.89 12.48 -33.75
CA GLY A 199 21.06 13.37 -34.90
C GLY A 199 22.49 13.37 -35.40
#